data_AF-A0A3P7M9P5-F1
#
_entry.id   AF-A0A3P7M9P5-F1
#
_cell.length_a   1.000
_cell.length_b   1.000
_cell.length_c   1.000
_cell.angle_alpha   90.00
_cell.angle_beta   90.00
_cell.angle_gamma   90.00
#
_symmetry.space_group_name_H-M   'P 1'
#
loop_
_entity.id
_entity.type
_entity.pdbx_description
1 polymer ?
#
loop_
_entity_poly.entity_id
_entity_poly.type
_entity_poly.pdbx_seq_one_letter_code
_entity_poly.pdbx_strand_id
1 'polypeptide(L)'
;TKIGRRSHRKSNGDAVFLNVCSTVDRSTFNANLLNIFKKEYERSEQFLHQANGAMQSFDKKILLWKFGELDNDKNGRLSSKEFNGLRRLVRKHVTPKSCAKKFTKYCDLNKDGEISAREWVTCLGIDISSLID
;
A
#
# COMPACT_ATOMS: atom_id res chain seq x y z
N THR A 1 41.11 6.83 30.90
CA THR A 1 41.68 6.51 29.58
C THR A 1 40.59 5.88 28.72
N LYS A 2 40.20 6.51 27.60
CA LYS A 2 39.13 6.02 26.70
C LYS A 2 39.67 4.89 25.82
N ILE A 3 39.01 3.73 25.82
CA ILE A 3 39.25 2.66 24.84
C ILE A 3 38.00 2.53 23.98
N GLY A 4 38.08 3.08 22.76
CA GLY A 4 37.03 2.95 21.75
C GLY A 4 37.00 1.55 21.16
N ARG A 5 35.82 0.94 21.10
CA ARG A 5 35.59 -0.29 20.34
C ARG A 5 35.33 0.09 18.88
N ARG A 6 36.33 -0.08 18.01
CA ARG A 6 36.16 -0.03 16.56
C ARG A 6 35.36 -1.25 16.12
N SER A 7 34.13 -1.03 15.65
CA SER A 7 33.33 -2.04 14.95
C SER A 7 33.67 -1.98 13.46
N HIS A 8 34.19 -3.08 12.92
CA HIS A 8 34.44 -3.24 11.48
C HIS A 8 33.10 -3.25 10.73
N ARG A 9 32.81 -2.15 10.02
CA ARG A 9 31.67 -2.06 9.10
C ARG A 9 32.08 -2.68 7.77
N LYS A 10 31.69 -3.95 7.55
CA LYS A 10 31.78 -4.62 6.23
C LYS A 10 30.96 -3.82 5.20
N SER A 11 31.52 -3.65 4.01
CA SER A 11 31.02 -2.79 2.93
C SER A 11 29.59 -3.13 2.50
N ASN A 12 28.79 -2.08 2.30
CA ASN A 12 27.34 -2.07 2.31
C ASN A 12 26.76 -1.80 0.90
N GLY A 13 27.24 -2.49 -0.13
CA GLY A 13 26.84 -2.26 -1.54
C GLY A 13 25.48 -2.87 -1.89
N ASP A 14 25.30 -4.16 -1.63
CA ASP A 14 24.10 -4.91 -2.05
C ASP A 14 22.87 -4.63 -1.17
N ALA A 15 23.09 -4.30 0.10
CA ALA A 15 22.02 -3.93 1.03
C ALA A 15 21.36 -2.59 0.70
N VAL A 16 22.01 -1.72 -0.09
CA VAL A 16 21.47 -0.39 -0.44
C VAL A 16 20.38 -0.52 -1.52
N PHE A 17 20.55 -1.42 -2.50
CA PHE A 17 19.57 -1.66 -3.55
C PHE A 17 18.30 -2.38 -3.03
N LEU A 18 18.43 -3.30 -2.07
CA LEU A 18 17.31 -3.98 -1.41
C LEU A 18 16.34 -3.03 -0.65
N ASN A 19 16.74 -1.77 -0.40
CA ASN A 19 15.94 -0.76 0.31
C ASN A 19 15.27 0.27 -0.62
N VAL A 20 15.51 0.17 -1.93
CA VAL A 20 14.83 0.99 -2.93
C VAL A 20 13.44 0.38 -3.20
N CYS A 21 12.45 1.25 -3.37
CA CYS A 21 11.11 0.85 -3.79
C CYS A 21 10.92 1.45 -5.18
N SER A 22 11.28 0.65 -6.19
CA SER A 22 11.17 1.02 -7.60
C SER A 22 9.71 1.08 -8.05
N THR A 23 9.48 1.57 -9.26
CA THR A 23 8.15 1.55 -9.88
C THR A 23 7.59 0.13 -10.02
N VAL A 24 8.43 -0.82 -10.41
CA VAL A 24 8.05 -2.24 -10.54
C VAL A 24 7.70 -2.81 -9.16
N ASP A 25 8.52 -2.55 -8.14
CA ASP A 25 8.25 -2.98 -6.77
C ASP A 25 6.93 -2.41 -6.24
N ARG A 26 6.58 -1.17 -6.61
CA ARG A 26 5.30 -0.56 -6.25
C ARG A 26 4.13 -1.28 -6.91
N SER A 27 4.21 -1.59 -8.20
CA SER A 27 3.14 -2.33 -8.87
C SER A 27 2.92 -3.69 -8.20
N THR A 28 4.01 -4.43 -7.95
CA THR A 28 3.94 -5.71 -7.23
C THR A 28 3.37 -5.55 -5.82
N PHE A 29 3.83 -4.55 -5.07
CA PHE A 29 3.32 -4.27 -3.74
C PHE A 29 1.82 -3.94 -3.75
N ASN A 30 1.38 -3.08 -4.67
CA ASN A 30 0.00 -2.64 -4.82
C ASN A 30 -0.91 -3.84 -5.16
N ALA A 31 -0.50 -4.68 -6.13
CA ALA A 31 -1.22 -5.89 -6.49
C ALA A 31 -1.34 -6.87 -5.31
N ASN A 32 -0.25 -7.07 -4.54
CA ASN A 32 -0.28 -7.91 -3.35
C ASN A 32 -1.24 -7.38 -2.28
N LEU A 33 -1.25 -6.06 -2.06
CA LEU A 33 -2.14 -5.43 -1.09
C LEU A 33 -3.62 -5.52 -1.55
N LEU A 34 -3.89 -5.25 -2.82
CA LEU A 34 -5.22 -5.38 -3.40
C LEU A 34 -5.75 -6.82 -3.30
N ASN A 35 -4.89 -7.82 -3.50
CA ASN A 35 -5.26 -9.23 -3.33
C ASN A 35 -5.63 -9.58 -1.88
N ILE A 36 -5.02 -8.92 -0.88
CA ILE A 36 -5.45 -9.07 0.51
C ILE A 36 -6.84 -8.50 0.69
N PHE A 37 -7.11 -7.31 0.14
CA PHE A 37 -8.44 -6.69 0.24
C PHE A 37 -9.52 -7.49 -0.50
N LYS A 38 -9.21 -8.06 -1.67
CA LYS A 38 -10.10 -9.00 -2.39
C LYS A 38 -10.51 -10.16 -1.50
N LYS A 39 -9.55 -10.85 -0.89
CA LYS A 39 -9.82 -11.98 0.01
C LYS A 39 -10.58 -11.59 1.27
N GLU A 40 -10.35 -10.37 1.76
CA GLU A 40 -11.09 -9.83 2.91
C GLU A 40 -12.55 -9.55 2.52
N TYR A 41 -12.76 -8.90 1.37
CA TYR A 41 -14.08 -8.57 0.83
C TYR A 41 -14.91 -9.82 0.53
N GLU A 42 -14.31 -10.84 -0.08
CA GLU A 42 -14.94 -12.14 -0.35
C GLU A 42 -15.37 -12.86 0.94
N ARG A 43 -14.63 -12.67 2.04
CA ARG A 43 -14.97 -13.29 3.33
C ARG A 43 -16.09 -12.53 4.05
N SER A 44 -16.12 -11.21 3.93
CA SER A 44 -17.16 -10.38 4.56
C SER A 44 -18.49 -10.49 3.82
N GLU A 45 -18.46 -10.56 2.49
CA GLU A 45 -19.64 -10.67 1.64
C GLU A 45 -19.87 -12.15 1.26
N GLN A 46 -20.54 -12.93 2.10
CA GLN A 46 -20.78 -14.35 1.80
C GLN A 46 -21.68 -14.61 0.58
N PHE A 47 -22.29 -13.60 -0.06
CA PHE A 47 -23.11 -13.78 -1.25
C PHE A 47 -23.23 -12.47 -2.04
N LEU A 48 -22.49 -12.30 -3.14
CA LEU A 48 -22.84 -11.44 -4.28
C LEU A 48 -21.92 -11.75 -5.48
N HIS A 49 -21.87 -13.02 -5.90
CA HIS A 49 -21.27 -13.36 -7.19
C HIS A 49 -22.27 -13.05 -8.32
N GLN A 50 -22.26 -11.81 -8.80
CA GLN A 50 -22.45 -11.59 -10.22
C GLN A 50 -21.78 -10.29 -10.67
N ALA A 51 -20.62 -10.41 -11.30
CA ALA A 51 -20.03 -9.30 -12.03
C ALA A 51 -19.27 -9.81 -13.26
N ASN A 52 -19.96 -9.79 -14.40
CA ASN A 52 -19.37 -9.73 -15.74
C ASN A 52 -18.94 -8.27 -16.06
N GLY A 53 -18.35 -7.57 -15.10
CA GLY A 53 -17.91 -6.18 -15.23
C GLY A 53 -16.40 -6.09 -15.38
N ALA A 54 -15.92 -5.15 -16.20
CA ALA A 54 -14.48 -4.94 -16.44
C ALA A 54 -13.69 -4.91 -15.13
N MET A 55 -12.60 -5.67 -15.07
CA MET A 55 -11.75 -5.92 -13.88
C MET A 55 -11.41 -4.63 -13.09
N GLN A 56 -11.25 -3.50 -13.79
CA GLN A 56 -11.00 -2.18 -13.20
C GLN A 56 -12.15 -1.64 -12.32
N SER A 57 -13.40 -1.93 -12.67
CA SER A 57 -14.57 -1.50 -11.90
C SER A 57 -14.73 -2.26 -10.59
N PHE A 58 -14.38 -3.55 -10.59
CA PHE A 58 -14.45 -4.40 -9.40
C PHE A 58 -13.33 -4.07 -8.41
N ASP A 59 -12.11 -3.85 -8.91
CA ASP A 59 -10.97 -3.45 -8.08
C ASP A 59 -11.21 -2.09 -7.44
N LYS A 60 -11.75 -1.13 -8.19
CA LYS A 60 -12.20 0.15 -7.64
C LYS A 60 -13.24 -0.01 -6.54
N LYS A 61 -14.23 -0.91 -6.70
CA LYS A 61 -15.26 -1.17 -5.69
C LYS A 61 -14.63 -1.69 -4.39
N ILE A 62 -13.72 -2.66 -4.47
CA ILE A 62 -13.02 -3.22 -3.30
C ILE A 62 -12.17 -2.16 -2.61
N LEU A 63 -11.45 -1.34 -3.39
CA LEU A 63 -10.64 -0.25 -2.83
C LEU A 63 -11.51 0.77 -2.10
N LEU A 64 -12.64 1.16 -2.66
CA LEU A 64 -13.56 2.09 -2.01
C LEU A 64 -14.25 1.49 -0.79
N TRP A 65 -14.63 0.21 -0.82
CA TRP A 65 -15.12 -0.50 0.36
C TRP A 65 -14.09 -0.47 1.49
N LYS A 66 -12.85 -0.87 1.20
CA LYS A 66 -11.80 -0.91 2.22
C LYS A 66 -11.45 0.49 2.74
N PHE A 67 -11.53 1.50 1.88
CA PHE A 67 -11.38 2.90 2.30
C PHE A 67 -12.46 3.29 3.32
N GLY A 68 -13.73 2.99 3.03
CA GLY A 68 -14.85 3.29 3.94
C GLY A 68 -14.74 2.58 5.29
N GLU A 69 -14.18 1.37 5.33
CA GLU A 69 -13.90 0.66 6.60
C GLU A 69 -12.79 1.33 7.44
N LEU A 70 -11.92 2.13 6.81
CA LEU A 70 -10.82 2.82 7.48
C LEU A 70 -11.18 4.27 7.88
N ASP A 71 -11.99 4.95 7.06
CA ASP A 71 -12.46 6.32 7.25
C ASP A 71 -13.57 6.36 8.33
N ASN A 72 -13.14 6.38 9.59
CA ASN A 72 -14.05 6.23 10.73
C ASN A 72 -14.90 7.49 10.95
N ASP A 73 -14.32 8.66 10.69
CA ASP A 73 -15.01 9.94 10.86
C ASP A 73 -15.78 10.38 9.60
N LYS A 74 -15.63 9.65 8.49
CA LYS A 74 -16.34 9.83 7.20
C LYS A 74 -16.04 11.17 6.55
N ASN A 75 -14.84 11.71 6.76
CA ASN A 75 -14.44 12.98 6.17
C ASN A 75 -13.91 12.84 4.72
N GLY A 76 -13.83 11.61 4.20
CA GLY A 76 -13.34 11.31 2.85
C GLY A 76 -11.83 11.24 2.72
N ARG A 77 -11.11 11.19 3.85
CA ARG A 77 -9.64 11.18 3.95
C ARG A 77 -9.22 10.23 5.07
N LEU A 78 -8.10 9.55 4.89
CA LEU A 78 -7.51 8.73 5.93
C LEU A 78 -6.42 9.51 6.63
N SER A 79 -6.69 9.89 7.88
CA SER A 79 -5.68 10.48 8.76
C SER A 79 -4.62 9.45 9.15
N SER A 80 -3.49 9.92 9.68
CA SER A 80 -2.46 9.01 10.21
C SER A 80 -2.96 8.08 11.32
N LYS A 81 -4.03 8.45 12.05
CA LYS A 81 -4.60 7.62 13.12
C LYS A 81 -5.40 6.45 12.55
N GLU A 82 -6.29 6.75 11.60
CA GLU A 82 -7.12 5.76 10.91
C GLU A 82 -6.28 4.78 10.11
N PHE A 83 -5.24 5.29 9.44
CA PHE A 83 -4.37 4.46 8.62
C PHE A 83 -3.40 3.57 9.40
N ASN A 84 -3.21 3.83 10.70
CA ASN A 84 -2.15 3.18 11.49
C ASN A 84 -2.33 1.66 11.59
N GLY A 85 -3.58 1.18 11.71
CA GLY A 85 -3.89 -0.24 11.74
C GLY A 85 -3.46 -0.95 10.46
N LEU A 86 -3.87 -0.40 9.31
CA LEU A 86 -3.47 -0.90 8.00
C LEU A 86 -1.95 -0.83 7.80
N ARG A 87 -1.31 0.26 8.22
CA ARG A 87 0.15 0.43 8.12
C ARG A 87 0.92 -0.69 8.83
N ARG A 88 0.43 -1.15 9.98
CA ARG A 88 1.01 -2.28 10.72
C ARG A 88 0.84 -3.59 9.95
N LEU A 89 -0.36 -3.87 9.44
CA LEU A 89 -0.65 -5.04 8.62
C LEU A 89 0.24 -5.07 7.37
N VAL A 90 0.29 -3.97 6.63
CA VAL A 90 1.10 -3.80 5.43
C VAL A 90 2.56 -4.13 5.70
N ARG A 91 3.15 -3.53 6.73
CA ARG A 91 4.55 -3.77 7.10
C ARG A 91 4.82 -5.22 7.46
N LYS A 92 3.85 -5.89 8.12
CA LYS A 92 4.00 -7.27 8.55
C LYS A 92 3.78 -8.27 7.41
N HIS A 93 2.77 -8.08 6.57
CA HIS A 93 2.27 -9.12 5.67
C HIS A 93 2.47 -8.85 4.18
N VAL A 94 2.69 -7.60 3.76
CA VAL A 94 2.81 -7.27 2.33
C VAL A 94 4.28 -7.17 1.94
N THR A 95 4.59 -7.63 0.74
CA THR A 95 5.91 -7.55 0.10
C THR A 95 5.79 -6.83 -1.25
N PRO A 96 6.86 -6.20 -1.74
CA PRO A 96 8.18 -6.01 -1.11
C PRO A 96 8.19 -5.09 0.13
N LYS A 97 9.08 -5.38 1.09
CA LYS A 97 9.18 -4.64 2.36
C LYS A 97 9.72 -3.22 2.21
N SER A 98 10.51 -2.97 1.16
CA SER A 98 11.00 -1.63 0.83
C SER A 98 9.83 -0.68 0.52
N CYS A 99 8.81 -1.15 -0.20
CA CYS A 99 7.59 -0.39 -0.49
C CYS A 99 6.64 -0.32 0.70
N ALA A 100 6.49 -1.41 1.47
CA ALA A 100 5.65 -1.40 2.68
C ALA A 100 6.06 -0.30 3.70
N LYS A 101 7.36 0.01 3.79
CA LYS A 101 7.87 1.10 4.65
C LYS A 101 7.48 2.50 4.15
N LYS A 102 7.38 2.66 2.83
CA LYS A 102 7.17 3.93 2.12
C LYS A 102 5.72 4.13 1.65
N PHE A 103 4.86 3.13 1.83
CA PHE A 103 3.50 3.06 1.31
C PHE A 103 2.70 4.37 1.45
N THR A 104 2.44 4.79 2.69
CA THR A 104 1.70 6.03 2.96
C THR A 104 2.30 7.24 2.26
N LYS A 105 3.63 7.33 2.20
CA LYS A 105 4.35 8.48 1.64
C LYS A 105 4.20 8.60 0.12
N TYR A 106 4.08 7.48 -0.61
CA TYR A 106 3.92 7.57 -2.07
C TYR A 106 2.45 7.58 -2.50
N CYS A 107 1.52 7.18 -1.63
CA CYS A 107 0.10 7.36 -1.90
C CYS A 107 -0.43 8.75 -1.54
N ASP A 108 0.21 9.46 -0.61
CA ASP A 108 -0.04 10.88 -0.34
C ASP A 108 0.57 11.72 -1.49
N LEU A 109 -0.23 11.95 -2.54
CA LEU A 109 0.24 12.54 -3.81
C LEU A 109 0.39 14.06 -3.68
N ASN A 110 -0.53 14.71 -2.98
CA ASN A 110 -0.49 16.15 -2.74
C ASN A 110 0.38 16.53 -1.53
N LYS A 111 0.82 15.56 -0.73
CA LYS A 111 1.69 15.72 0.46
C LYS A 111 1.03 16.49 1.60
N ASP A 112 -0.29 16.37 1.75
CA ASP A 112 -1.04 17.01 2.84
C ASP A 112 -0.99 16.20 4.14
N GLY A 113 -0.41 15.00 4.12
CA GLY A 113 -0.25 14.13 5.29
C GLY A 113 -1.45 13.21 5.53
N GLU A 114 -2.46 13.29 4.66
CA GLU A 114 -3.63 12.43 4.64
C GLU A 114 -3.67 11.63 3.33
N ILE A 115 -4.58 10.68 3.21
CA ILE A 115 -4.83 9.98 1.95
C ILE A 115 -6.30 10.14 1.60
N SER A 116 -6.60 10.93 0.57
CA SER A 116 -7.96 11.05 0.05
C SER A 116 -8.41 9.76 -0.66
N ALA A 117 -9.72 9.56 -0.79
CA ALA A 117 -10.28 8.43 -1.55
C ALA A 117 -9.75 8.36 -2.99
N ARG A 118 -9.54 9.52 -3.62
CA ARG A 118 -8.96 9.61 -4.97
C ARG A 118 -7.52 9.12 -4.99
N GLU A 119 -6.69 9.61 -4.08
CA GLU A 119 -5.28 9.20 -3.97
C GLU A 119 -5.16 7.71 -3.66
N TRP A 120 -6.01 7.18 -2.79
CA TRP A 120 -6.08 5.76 -2.49
C TRP A 120 -6.34 4.91 -3.73
N VAL A 121 -7.39 5.23 -4.50
CA VAL A 121 -7.72 4.51 -5.73
C VAL A 121 -6.66 4.69 -6.81
N THR A 122 -6.14 5.91 -7.00
CA THR A 122 -5.06 6.18 -7.96
C THR A 122 -3.78 5.44 -7.58
N CYS A 123 -3.44 5.39 -6.30
CA CYS A 123 -2.22 4.76 -5.82
C CYS A 123 -2.25 3.23 -5.94
N LEU A 124 -3.41 2.60 -5.66
CA LEU A 124 -3.55 1.14 -5.58
C LEU A 124 -4.21 0.50 -6.80
N GLY A 125 -5.04 1.23 -7.52
CA GLY A 125 -5.80 0.75 -8.68
C GLY A 125 -5.11 0.97 -10.02
N ILE A 126 -3.94 1.62 -10.03
CA ILE A 126 -3.11 1.72 -11.21
C ILE A 126 -2.02 0.65 -11.09
N ASP A 127 -2.21 -0.47 -11.80
CA ASP A 127 -1.06 -1.23 -12.27
C ASP A 127 -0.27 -0.28 -13.16
N ILE A 128 0.96 0.04 -12.78
CA ILE A 128 1.79 1.06 -13.45
C ILE A 128 2.13 0.63 -14.89
N SER A 129 1.70 -0.57 -15.31
CA SER A 129 1.68 -1.06 -16.68
C SER A 129 0.57 -0.48 -17.57
N SER A 130 -0.40 0.27 -17.02
CA SER A 130 -1.55 0.82 -17.77
C SER A 130 -1.49 2.33 -18.04
N LEU A 131 -0.38 2.98 -17.66
CA LEU A 131 -0.09 4.38 -18.01
C LEU A 131 1.04 4.52 -19.02
N ILE A 132 1.55 3.41 -19.54
CA ILE A 132 2.52 3.36 -20.64
C ILE A 132 2.10 2.21 -21.56
N ASP A 133 0.98 2.41 -22.27
CA ASP A 133 0.70 2.00 -23.66
C ASP A 133 -0.77 2.28 -23.99
#